data_AF-H3C414-F1
#
_entry.id   AF-H3C414-F1
#
_cell.length_a   1.000
_cell.length_b   1.000
_cell.length_c   1.000
_cell.angle_alpha   90.00
_cell.angle_beta   90.00
_cell.angle_gamma   90.00
#
_symmetry.space_group_name_H-M   'P 1'
#
loop_
_entity.id
_entity.type
_entity.pdbx_description
1 polymer ?
#
loop_
_entity_poly.entity_id
_entity_poly.type
_entity_poly.pdbx_seq_one_letter_code
_entity_poly.pdbx_strand_id
1 'polypeptide(L)'
;MTKLMQWLFGVSLLVAIWALITFDLLDLNLPQTYRDVAWPMPAYLLVSFGCYSLGVIGYRVATFNDCEEAAQELHMHIKEAREDLRKKGFRF
;
A
#
# COMPACT_ATOMS: atom_id res chain seq x y z
N MET A 1 -11.96 -6.38 21.23
CA MET A 1 -12.36 -6.74 19.86
C MET A 1 -11.24 -6.34 18.91
N THR A 2 -10.62 -7.31 18.24
CA THR A 2 -9.44 -7.07 17.39
C THR A 2 -9.84 -6.25 16.16
N LYS A 3 -9.03 -5.26 15.76
CA LYS A 3 -9.29 -4.40 14.59
C LYS A 3 -9.58 -5.20 13.32
N LEU A 4 -8.96 -6.36 13.18
CA LEU A 4 -9.19 -7.32 12.09
C LEU A 4 -10.66 -7.78 12.01
N MET A 5 -11.28 -8.09 13.15
CA MET A 5 -12.67 -8.53 13.19
C MET A 5 -13.62 -7.41 12.73
N GLN A 6 -13.35 -6.17 13.12
CA GLN A 6 -14.12 -5.00 12.67
C GLN A 6 -14.04 -4.82 11.14
N TRP A 7 -12.84 -4.95 10.57
CA TRP A 7 -12.65 -4.88 9.11
C TRP A 7 -13.33 -6.04 8.38
N LEU A 8 -13.22 -7.26 8.90
CA LEU A 8 -13.89 -8.44 8.33
C LEU A 8 -15.41 -8.27 8.30
N PHE A 9 -16.01 -7.80 9.40
CA PHE A 9 -17.45 -7.53 9.42
C PHE A 9 -17.85 -6.45 8.41
N GLY A 10 -17.09 -5.35 8.32
CA GLY A 10 -17.36 -4.29 7.35
C GLY A 10 -17.29 -4.75 5.89
N VAL A 11 -16.23 -5.49 5.55
CA VAL A 11 -16.06 -6.06 4.20
C VAL A 11 -17.15 -7.10 3.90
N SER A 12 -17.47 -7.97 4.85
CA SER A 12 -18.52 -8.97 4.69
C SER A 12 -19.88 -8.32 4.44
N LEU A 13 -20.21 -7.20 5.11
CA LEU A 13 -21.45 -6.47 4.89
C LEU A 13 -21.51 -5.87 3.47
N LEU A 14 -20.41 -5.26 3.02
CA LEU A 14 -20.30 -4.71 1.67
C LEU A 14 -20.46 -5.78 0.58
N VAL A 15 -19.80 -6.94 0.76
CA VAL A 15 -19.91 -8.07 -0.17
C VAL A 15 -21.34 -8.62 -0.18
N ALA A 16 -21.98 -8.73 0.98
CA ALA A 16 -23.36 -9.18 1.07
C ALA A 16 -24.33 -8.22 0.34
N ILE A 17 -24.19 -6.91 0.52
CA ILE A 17 -24.98 -5.90 -0.19
C ILE A 17 -24.75 -6.00 -1.70
N TRP A 18 -23.49 -6.12 -2.14
CA TRP A 18 -23.17 -6.26 -3.55
C TRP A 18 -23.78 -7.53 -4.16
N ALA A 19 -23.70 -8.67 -3.46
CA ALA A 19 -24.28 -9.94 -3.89
C ALA A 19 -25.81 -9.85 -3.99
N LEU A 20 -26.47 -9.21 -3.02
CA LEU A 20 -27.93 -8.98 -3.06
C LEU A 20 -28.35 -8.19 -4.30
N ILE A 21 -27.57 -7.16 -4.68
CA ILE A 21 -27.84 -6.33 -5.86
C ILE A 21 -27.55 -7.09 -7.17
N THR A 22 -26.49 -7.90 -7.23
CA THR A 22 -26.13 -8.64 -8.46
C THR A 22 -27.06 -9.81 -8.74
N PHE A 23 -27.39 -10.59 -7.71
CA PHE A 23 -28.27 -11.75 -7.84
C PHE A 23 -29.76 -11.40 -7.75
N ASP A 24 -30.11 -10.15 -7.41
CA ASP A 24 -31.48 -9.66 -7.32
C ASP A 24 -32.39 -10.56 -6.48
N LEU A 25 -31.89 -10.98 -5.32
CA LEU A 25 -32.60 -11.85 -4.36
C LEU A 25 -33.86 -11.20 -3.77
N LEU A 26 -34.07 -9.91 -3.99
CA LEU A 26 -35.15 -9.11 -3.41
C LEU A 26 -36.22 -8.67 -4.42
N ASP A 27 -36.16 -9.12 -5.68
CA ASP A 27 -37.06 -8.65 -6.77
C ASP A 27 -37.13 -7.11 -6.81
N LEU A 28 -35.98 -6.48 -6.56
CA LEU A 28 -35.84 -5.04 -6.68
C LEU A 28 -35.84 -4.79 -8.18
N ASN A 29 -36.97 -4.33 -8.73
CA ASN A 29 -37.16 -3.95 -10.15
C ASN A 29 -36.14 -2.84 -10.58
N LEU A 30 -34.87 -3.18 -10.57
CA LEU A 30 -33.75 -2.32 -10.90
C LEU A 30 -33.60 -2.30 -12.42
N PRO A 31 -33.42 -1.11 -13.01
CA PRO A 31 -33.22 -1.01 -14.45
C PRO A 31 -31.98 -1.81 -14.87
N GLN A 32 -32.07 -2.52 -16.01
CA GLN A 32 -31.02 -3.43 -16.49
C GLN A 32 -29.64 -2.77 -16.56
N THR A 33 -29.58 -1.49 -16.89
CA THR A 33 -28.34 -0.68 -16.91
C THR A 33 -27.57 -0.73 -15.60
N TYR A 34 -28.25 -0.78 -14.45
CA TYR A 34 -27.59 -0.85 -13.15
C TYR A 34 -26.99 -2.24 -12.89
N ARG A 35 -27.64 -3.31 -13.37
CA ARG A 35 -27.16 -4.68 -13.24
C ARG A 35 -25.90 -4.92 -14.06
N ASP A 36 -25.87 -4.39 -15.28
CA ASP A 36 -24.73 -4.49 -16.19
C ASP A 36 -23.47 -3.81 -15.64
N VAL A 37 -23.65 -2.74 -14.86
CA VAL A 37 -22.56 -2.03 -14.17
C VAL A 37 -22.22 -2.67 -12.82
N ALA A 38 -23.20 -3.20 -12.10
CA ALA A 38 -23.01 -3.84 -10.79
C ALA A 38 -22.22 -5.16 -10.88
N TRP A 39 -22.40 -5.92 -11.96
CA TRP A 39 -21.69 -7.18 -12.18
C TRP A 39 -20.15 -7.03 -12.22
N PRO A 40 -19.57 -6.14 -13.06
CA PRO A 40 -18.12 -5.90 -13.11
C PRO A 40 -17.57 -5.03 -11.97
N MET A 41 -18.40 -4.58 -11.03
CA MET A 41 -18.01 -3.62 -9.98
C MET A 41 -16.81 -4.07 -9.12
N PRO A 42 -16.69 -5.35 -8.71
CA PRO A 42 -15.49 -5.82 -8.01
C PRO A 42 -14.23 -5.80 -8.87
N ALA A 43 -14.36 -6.05 -10.18
CA ALA A 43 -13.23 -5.98 -11.11
C ALA A 43 -12.75 -4.53 -11.27
N TYR A 44 -13.65 -3.56 -11.36
CA TYR A 44 -13.29 -2.14 -11.37
C TYR A 44 -12.61 -1.69 -10.05
N LEU A 45 -13.09 -2.19 -8.91
CA LEU A 45 -12.45 -1.93 -7.62
C LEU A 45 -11.03 -2.51 -7.59
N LEU A 46 -10.83 -3.72 -8.11
CA LEU A 46 -9.53 -4.37 -8.14
C LEU A 46 -8.54 -3.66 -9.08
N VAL A 47 -8.99 -3.24 -10.26
CA VAL A 47 -8.17 -2.46 -11.21
C VAL A 47 -7.79 -1.11 -10.61
N SER A 48 -8.74 -0.36 -10.04
CA SER A 48 -8.46 0.94 -9.42
C SER A 48 -7.53 0.81 -8.21
N PHE A 49 -7.72 -0.21 -7.37
CA PHE A 49 -6.82 -0.55 -6.28
C PHE A 49 -5.42 -0.90 -6.78
N GLY A 50 -5.31 -1.68 -7.87
CA GLY A 50 -4.04 -2.02 -8.51
C GLY A 50 -3.30 -0.78 -9.02
N CYS A 51 -3.99 0.10 -9.75
CA CYS A 51 -3.42 1.36 -10.24
C CYS A 51 -2.97 2.27 -9.09
N TYR A 52 -3.77 2.40 -8.05
CA TYR A 52 -3.41 3.19 -6.86
C TYR A 52 -2.20 2.58 -6.14
N SER A 53 -2.18 1.26 -5.94
CA SER A 53 -1.07 0.56 -5.30
C SER A 53 0.22 0.74 -6.10
N LEU A 54 0.19 0.57 -7.42
CA LEU A 54 1.35 0.81 -8.28
C LEU A 54 1.81 2.27 -8.23
N GLY A 55 0.89 3.23 -8.24
CA GLY A 55 1.22 4.65 -8.11
C GLY A 55 1.90 4.98 -6.78
N VAL A 56 1.37 4.46 -5.66
CA VAL A 56 1.94 4.67 -4.32
C VAL A 56 3.30 3.98 -4.18
N ILE A 57 3.43 2.75 -4.65
CA ILE A 57 4.71 2.02 -4.62
C ILE A 57 5.73 2.74 -5.50
N GLY A 58 5.36 3.10 -6.74
CA GLY A 58 6.22 3.84 -7.66
C GLY A 58 6.66 5.19 -7.08
N TYR A 59 5.74 5.94 -6.49
CA TYR A 59 6.03 7.19 -5.79
C TYR A 59 6.99 6.96 -4.61
N ARG A 60 6.72 5.97 -3.75
CA ARG A 60 7.60 5.66 -2.61
C ARG A 60 8.97 5.14 -3.01
N VAL A 61 9.09 4.46 -4.14
CA VAL A 61 10.37 4.01 -4.71
C VAL A 61 11.12 5.20 -5.32
N ALA A 62 10.43 6.07 -6.06
CA ALA A 62 11.03 7.27 -6.63
C ALA A 62 11.44 8.30 -5.56
N THR A 63 10.70 8.36 -4.46
CA THR A 63 10.96 9.20 -3.28
C THR A 63 11.59 8.39 -2.15
N PHE A 64 12.22 7.24 -2.45
CA PHE A 64 12.99 6.51 -1.46
C PHE A 64 14.20 7.38 -1.13
N ASN A 65 14.01 8.19 -0.08
CA ASN A 65 14.89 9.15 0.55
C ASN A 65 16.34 8.90 0.15
N ASP A 66 16.90 9.79 -0.67
CA ASP A 66 18.33 9.82 -0.98
C ASP A 66 19.06 9.71 0.36
N CYS A 67 19.54 8.51 0.68
CA CYS A 67 20.38 8.22 1.84
C CYS A 67 21.76 8.87 1.68
N GLU A 68 21.85 9.93 0.89
CA GLU A 68 23.08 10.63 0.56
C GLU A 68 23.58 11.40 1.78
N GLU A 69 22.69 12.05 2.54
CA GLU A 69 23.05 12.72 3.78
C GLU A 69 23.52 11.72 4.85
N ALA A 70 22.79 10.62 5.06
CA ALA A 70 23.17 9.56 5.99
C ALA A 70 24.47 8.83 5.55
N ALA A 71 24.68 8.66 4.24
CA ALA A 71 25.91 8.06 3.71
C ALA A 71 27.11 9.00 3.85
N GLN A 72 26.91 10.31 3.68
CA GLN A 72 27.95 11.33 3.90
C GLN A 72 28.33 11.44 5.37
N GLU A 73 27.34 11.46 6.27
CA GLU A 73 27.57 11.48 7.72
C GLU A 73 28.35 10.22 8.16
N LEU A 74 27.95 9.04 7.67
CA LEU A 74 28.67 7.79 7.93
C LEU A 74 30.11 7.81 7.39
N HIS A 75 30.35 8.36 6.20
CA HIS A 75 31.70 8.52 5.66
C HIS A 75 32.56 9.47 6.51
N MET A 76 31.96 10.52 7.06
CA MET A 76 32.65 11.44 7.97
C MET A 76 33.09 10.71 9.24
N HIS A 77 32.19 9.95 9.86
CA HIS A 77 32.50 9.13 11.04
C HIS A 77 33.60 8.10 10.77
N ILE A 78 33.61 7.46 9.60
CA ILE A 78 34.69 6.53 9.22
C ILE A 78 36.04 7.25 9.13
N LYS A 79 36.06 8.47 8.58
CA LYS A 79 37.28 9.27 8.43
C LYS A 79 37.84 9.68 9.80
N GLU A 80 36.98 10.19 10.68
CA GLU A 80 37.38 10.55 12.06
C GLU A 80 37.89 9.33 12.83
N ALA A 81 37.18 8.20 12.75
CA ALA A 81 37.60 6.96 13.41
C ALA A 81 38.97 6.47 12.90
N ARG A 82 39.22 6.54 11.58
CA ARG A 82 40.52 6.20 11.00
C ARG A 82 41.63 7.14 11.48
N GLU A 83 41.38 8.44 11.58
CA GLU A 83 42.36 9.38 12.10
C GLU A 83 42.68 9.14 13.58
N ASP A 84 41.67 8.85 14.39
CA ASP A 84 41.85 8.54 15.82
C ASP A 84 42.62 7.24 16.03
N LEU A 85 42.32 6.20 15.24
CA LEU A 85 43.07 4.96 15.29
C LEU A 85 44.52 5.14 14.79
N ARG A 86 44.76 6.01 13.80
CA ARG A 86 46.11 6.36 13.33
C ARG A 86 46.89 7.13 14.40
N LYS A 87 46.25 8.04 15.14
CA LYS A 87 46.84 8.70 16.32
C LYS A 87 47.21 7.70 17.42
N LYS A 88 46.42 6.63 17.57
CA LYS A 88 46.70 5.49 18.47
C LYS A 88 47.76 4.52 17.94
N GLY A 89 48.36 4.78 16.78
CA GLY A 89 49.49 4.01 16.24
C GLY A 89 49.11 2.79 15.41
N PHE A 90 47.82 2.56 15.13
CA PHE A 90 47.39 1.46 14.27
C PHE A 90 47.54 1.81 12.78
N ARG A 91 47.87 0.81 11.95
CA ARG A 91 47.94 0.90 10.48
C ARG A 91 46.85 0.02 9.85
N PHE A 92 46.08 0.58 8.92
CA PHE A 92 45.02 -0.05 8.13
C PHE A 92 45.05 0.49 6.71
#